data_AF-A0AAV0WFM7-F1
#
_entry.id   AF-A0AAV0WFM7-F1
#
_cell.length_a   1.000
_cell.length_b   1.000
_cell.length_c   1.000
_cell.angle_alpha   90.00
_cell.angle_beta   90.00
_cell.angle_gamma   90.00
#
_symmetry.space_group_name_H-M   'P 1'
#
loop_
_entity.id
_entity.type
_entity.pdbx_description
1 polymer ?
#
loop_
_entity_poly.entity_id
_entity_poly.type
_entity_poly.pdbx_seq_one_letter_code
_entity_poly.pdbx_strand_id
1 'polypeptide(L)'
;MTALLMHAHKNISVTDKECAWRKQKSSDDDRVSTIDELYPDKSNSVIKKINCDIKQVCFEKLKSSNHVVGFTWLLTPEPSNSLQNVLSIPPLDSVLFSEEFRKTVDKKQFLNNYFNLDFKQIEEIAAQTVGQSENIKWSFYRQYRITASNFSKVLKSFKRNKYPPSLFKTLIGSYNLESYRSVQWGKNHEKIALKEFEEKLNIHVQPTGIWLHTSGLLGASPDGLAVINGKQYCIEIKYPFKFRNQVLEQCIIEHTDYILKLNSNEKIYELNTDHEYFSQIQGQIFMTKSVGCILIVWTTKSMVAIQIEANDDWKNNIDILLDFYHKQYVPWLLK
;
A
#
# COMPACT_ATOMS: atom_id res chain seq x y z
N MET A 1 15.71 35.87 -21.38
CA MET A 1 14.69 34.82 -21.62
C MET A 1 14.63 34.43 -23.10
N THR A 2 14.55 35.40 -24.02
CA THR A 2 14.51 35.16 -25.49
C THR A 2 15.75 34.45 -26.06
N ALA A 3 16.96 34.80 -25.61
CA ALA A 3 18.20 34.15 -26.06
C ALA A 3 18.25 32.65 -25.70
N LEU A 4 17.68 32.27 -24.55
CA LEU A 4 17.64 30.88 -24.09
C LEU A 4 16.66 30.06 -24.95
N LEU A 5 15.52 30.66 -25.32
CA LEU A 5 14.53 30.06 -26.20
C LEU A 5 15.06 29.87 -27.63
N MET A 6 15.84 30.84 -28.14
CA MET A 6 16.48 30.70 -29.45
C MET A 6 17.59 29.64 -29.46
N HIS A 7 18.35 29.51 -28.37
CA HIS A 7 19.36 28.46 -28.25
C HIS A 7 18.72 27.07 -28.18
N ALA A 8 17.63 26.91 -27.43
CA ALA A 8 16.86 25.66 -27.37
C ALA A 8 16.28 25.29 -28.74
N HIS A 9 15.71 26.24 -29.48
CA HIS A 9 15.14 25.98 -30.80
C HIS A 9 16.20 25.53 -31.83
N LYS A 10 17.42 26.07 -31.76
CA LYS A 10 18.48 25.76 -32.73
C LYS A 10 19.30 24.51 -32.39
N ASN A 11 19.38 24.12 -31.11
CA ASN A 11 20.32 23.09 -30.66
C ASN A 11 19.65 21.85 -30.04
N ILE A 12 18.34 21.89 -29.79
CA ILE A 12 17.60 20.67 -29.42
C ILE A 12 17.20 19.98 -30.73
N SER A 13 17.75 18.80 -30.96
CA SER A 13 17.36 17.95 -32.08
C SER A 13 15.90 17.53 -31.88
N VAL A 14 15.00 18.07 -32.71
CA VAL A 14 13.62 17.62 -32.81
C VAL A 14 13.61 16.44 -33.76
N THR A 15 13.64 15.21 -33.23
CA THR A 15 13.45 14.02 -34.05
C THR A 15 11.95 13.81 -34.27
N ASP A 16 11.45 14.22 -35.45
CA ASP A 16 10.13 13.83 -35.98
C ASP A 16 10.09 12.37 -36.49
N LYS A 17 10.94 11.50 -35.94
CA LYS A 17 10.92 10.06 -36.21
C LYS A 17 10.41 9.36 -34.97
N GLU A 18 9.34 8.57 -35.11
CA GLU A 18 8.88 7.67 -34.06
C GLU A 18 10.06 6.85 -33.52
N CYS A 19 10.19 6.79 -32.19
CA CYS A 19 11.16 5.94 -31.52
C CYS A 19 10.84 4.47 -31.83
N ALA A 20 11.47 3.93 -32.87
CA ALA A 20 11.51 2.50 -33.11
C ALA A 20 12.55 1.88 -32.16
N TRP A 21 12.09 1.37 -31.01
CA TRP A 21 12.91 0.53 -30.14
C TRP A 21 13.22 -0.77 -30.88
N ARG A 22 14.36 -0.83 -31.58
CA ARG A 22 14.92 -2.12 -31.99
C ARG A 22 15.35 -2.85 -30.72
N LYS A 23 14.60 -3.88 -30.34
CA LYS A 23 15.02 -4.85 -29.33
C LYS A 23 16.38 -5.40 -29.76
N GLN A 24 17.46 -4.96 -29.11
CA GLN A 24 18.75 -5.62 -29.26
C GLN A 24 18.56 -7.07 -28.86
N LYS A 25 19.10 -8.00 -29.67
CA LYS A 25 19.17 -9.40 -29.28
C LYS A 25 19.93 -9.46 -27.96
N SER A 26 19.35 -10.15 -26.97
CA SER A 26 20.01 -10.46 -25.71
C SER A 26 21.35 -11.15 -26.02
N SER A 27 22.46 -10.49 -25.72
CA SER A 27 23.75 -11.16 -25.59
C SER A 27 23.76 -11.91 -24.26
N ASP A 28 24.23 -13.16 -24.26
CA ASP A 28 24.27 -14.10 -23.11
C ASP A 28 25.16 -13.65 -21.92
N ASP A 29 25.47 -12.37 -21.78
CA ASP A 29 26.26 -11.82 -20.67
C ASP A 29 25.43 -10.74 -19.95
N ASP A 30 24.37 -11.17 -19.25
CA ASP A 30 23.54 -10.35 -18.34
C ASP A 30 24.29 -9.97 -17.05
N ARG A 31 25.54 -9.51 -17.17
CA ARG A 31 26.24 -8.86 -16.06
C ARG A 31 25.78 -7.41 -15.98
N VAL A 32 24.90 -7.12 -15.03
CA VAL A 32 24.54 -5.75 -14.64
C VAL A 32 25.82 -5.05 -14.18
N SER A 33 26.38 -4.20 -15.04
CA SER A 33 27.55 -3.39 -14.69
C SER A 33 27.09 -2.20 -13.84
N THR A 34 27.75 -1.95 -12.73
CA THR A 34 27.44 -0.77 -11.91
C THR A 34 27.84 0.52 -12.64
N ILE A 35 27.22 1.65 -12.28
CA ILE A 35 27.57 2.95 -12.88
C ILE A 35 29.06 3.25 -12.68
N ASP A 36 29.62 2.84 -11.55
CA ASP A 36 31.03 3.02 -11.22
C ASP A 36 31.96 2.18 -12.12
N GLU A 37 31.51 1.01 -12.58
CA GLU A 37 32.24 0.18 -13.55
C GLU A 37 32.19 0.75 -14.97
N LEU A 38 31.04 1.34 -15.35
CA LEU A 38 30.87 1.98 -16.67
C LEU A 38 31.60 3.32 -16.76
N TYR A 39 31.73 4.02 -15.63
CA TYR A 39 32.34 5.35 -15.52
C TYR A 39 33.39 5.38 -14.40
N PRO A 40 34.53 4.68 -14.57
CA PRO A 40 35.58 4.70 -13.56
C PRO A 40 36.08 6.13 -13.36
N ASP A 41 36.35 6.49 -12.10
CA ASP A 41 36.83 7.80 -11.70
C ASP A 41 38.09 8.19 -12.49
N LYS A 42 37.91 9.02 -13.51
CA LYS A 42 39.04 9.66 -14.18
C LYS A 42 39.58 10.71 -13.23
N SER A 43 40.78 10.48 -12.70
CA SER A 43 41.48 11.32 -11.70
C SER A 43 41.69 12.80 -12.07
N ASN A 44 41.25 13.22 -13.26
CA ASN A 44 41.40 14.58 -13.78
C ASN A 44 40.08 15.38 -13.86
N SER A 45 39.03 15.02 -13.12
CA SER A 45 37.85 15.89 -13.03
C SER A 45 38.13 17.07 -12.09
N VAL A 46 38.07 18.30 -12.61
CA VAL A 46 38.18 19.57 -11.87
C VAL A 46 37.05 19.77 -10.83
N ILE A 47 36.08 18.87 -10.82
CA ILE A 47 35.00 18.84 -9.83
C ILE A 47 35.62 18.35 -8.51
N LYS A 48 35.75 19.24 -7.53
CA LYS A 48 36.04 18.85 -6.14
C LYS A 48 35.12 17.69 -5.79
N LYS A 49 35.68 16.50 -5.55
CA LYS A 49 34.96 15.42 -4.87
C LYS A 49 34.56 15.95 -3.50
N ILE A 50 33.34 16.49 -3.42
CA ILE A 50 32.74 16.77 -2.14
C ILE A 50 32.47 15.39 -1.56
N ASN A 51 33.26 15.01 -0.55
CA ASN A 51 33.12 13.74 0.17
C ASN A 51 31.90 13.79 1.11
N CYS A 52 30.81 14.41 0.65
CA CYS A 52 29.52 14.40 1.32
C CYS A 52 28.55 13.70 0.38
N ASP A 53 27.72 12.83 0.94
CA ASP A 53 26.63 12.26 0.19
C ASP A 53 25.60 13.36 -0.08
N ILE A 54 25.80 14.07 -1.20
CA ILE A 54 24.93 15.16 -1.63
C ILE A 54 23.49 14.66 -1.77
N LYS A 55 23.29 13.38 -2.15
CA LYS A 55 21.94 12.79 -2.22
C LYS A 55 21.31 12.74 -0.83
N GLN A 56 22.04 12.23 0.16
CA GLN A 56 21.55 12.19 1.54
C GLN A 56 21.30 13.58 2.12
N VAL A 57 22.20 14.54 1.90
CA VAL A 57 22.02 15.93 2.36
C VAL A 57 20.81 16.59 1.68
N CYS A 58 20.62 16.36 0.39
CA CYS A 58 19.44 16.85 -0.33
C CYS A 58 18.15 16.16 0.15
N PHE A 59 18.20 14.86 0.42
CA PHE A 59 17.07 14.10 0.96
C PHE A 59 16.67 14.60 2.35
N GLU A 60 17.62 14.81 3.26
CA GLU A 60 17.37 15.36 4.60
C GLU A 60 16.81 16.79 4.56
N LYS A 61 17.37 17.65 3.69
CA LYS A 61 16.85 19.00 3.47
C LYS A 61 15.44 18.98 2.91
N LEU A 62 15.15 18.14 1.91
CA LEU A 62 13.81 17.98 1.37
C LEU A 62 12.82 17.49 2.42
N LYS A 63 13.21 16.49 3.21
CA LYS A 63 12.40 15.96 4.33
C LYS A 63 12.09 17.05 5.37
N SER A 64 13.06 17.92 5.67
CA SER A 64 12.88 19.04 6.59
C SER A 64 12.03 20.20 6.02
N SER A 65 12.00 20.35 4.69
CA SER A 65 11.39 21.50 4.02
C SER A 65 9.87 21.46 3.93
N ASN A 66 9.22 20.36 4.35
CA ASN A 66 7.78 20.10 4.17
C ASN A 66 7.28 20.20 2.71
N HIS A 67 8.18 20.42 1.73
CA HIS A 67 7.89 20.44 0.31
C HIS A 67 8.08 19.04 -0.27
N VAL A 68 6.98 18.40 -0.65
CA VAL A 68 7.01 17.05 -1.22
C VAL A 68 7.12 17.16 -2.73
N VAL A 69 8.27 16.77 -3.27
CA VAL A 69 8.50 16.64 -4.73
C VAL A 69 8.25 15.19 -5.16
N GLY A 70 7.51 14.99 -6.26
CA GLY A 70 7.15 13.64 -6.75
C GLY A 70 8.34 12.74 -7.10
N PHE A 71 9.54 13.31 -7.21
CA PHE A 71 10.80 12.63 -7.49
C PHE A 71 11.65 12.36 -6.25
N THR A 72 11.14 12.57 -5.04
CA THR A 72 11.90 12.33 -3.79
C THR A 72 12.43 10.90 -3.72
N TRP A 73 11.74 9.94 -4.35
CA TRP A 73 12.17 8.54 -4.44
C TRP A 73 13.50 8.34 -5.19
N LEU A 74 13.85 9.21 -6.15
CA LEU A 74 15.14 9.16 -6.86
C LEU A 74 16.32 9.48 -5.94
N LEU A 75 16.04 10.14 -4.81
CA LEU A 75 17.02 10.53 -3.81
C LEU A 75 17.05 9.57 -2.62
N THR A 76 16.13 8.59 -2.58
CA THR A 76 16.18 7.51 -1.60
C THR A 76 17.38 6.61 -1.93
N PRO A 77 18.21 6.22 -0.95
CA PRO A 77 19.29 5.27 -1.20
C PRO A 77 18.74 4.00 -1.82
N GLU A 78 19.50 3.41 -2.76
CA GLU A 78 19.12 2.14 -3.37
C GLU A 78 18.96 1.09 -2.27
N PRO A 79 17.89 0.29 -2.30
CA PRO A 79 17.75 -0.81 -1.37
C PRO A 79 18.91 -1.78 -1.59
N SER A 80 19.77 -1.92 -0.59
CA SER A 80 20.87 -2.87 -0.63
C SER A 80 20.34 -4.28 -0.94
N ASN A 81 20.98 -5.01 -1.86
CA ASN A 81 20.66 -6.40 -2.26
C ASN A 81 20.59 -7.41 -1.09
N SER A 82 20.89 -6.98 0.14
CA SER A 82 20.75 -7.73 1.38
C SER A 82 19.29 -8.03 1.79
N LEU A 83 18.28 -7.42 1.15
CA LEU A 83 16.88 -7.60 1.53
C LEU A 83 16.37 -9.06 1.46
N GLN A 84 16.86 -9.87 0.51
CA GLN A 84 16.47 -11.28 0.41
C GLN A 84 16.90 -12.10 1.65
N ASN A 85 18.02 -11.72 2.29
CA ASN A 85 18.51 -12.37 3.50
C ASN A 85 17.79 -11.92 4.79
N VAL A 86 16.83 -10.99 4.68
CA VAL A 86 16.19 -10.33 5.83
C VAL A 86 14.66 -10.57 5.86
N LEU A 87 14.06 -11.07 4.78
CA LEU A 87 12.64 -11.38 4.74
C LEU A 87 12.36 -12.75 5.38
N SER A 88 11.35 -12.82 6.25
CA SER A 88 10.94 -14.07 6.91
C SER A 88 10.39 -15.14 5.96
N ILE A 89 9.93 -14.73 4.77
CA ILE A 89 9.46 -15.62 3.70
C ILE A 89 9.91 -15.09 2.34
N PRO A 90 10.05 -15.97 1.33
CA PRO A 90 10.44 -15.53 0.00
C PRO A 90 9.42 -14.53 -0.58
N PRO A 91 9.89 -13.54 -1.35
CA PRO A 91 9.02 -12.68 -2.15
C PRO A 91 8.07 -13.51 -3.02
N LEU A 92 6.79 -13.14 -3.03
CA LEU A 92 5.74 -13.91 -3.70
C LEU A 92 5.91 -13.92 -5.23
N ASP A 93 6.48 -12.87 -5.79
CA ASP A 93 6.84 -12.77 -7.20
C ASP A 93 7.86 -13.83 -7.61
N SER A 94 8.90 -14.04 -6.80
CA SER A 94 9.94 -15.03 -7.06
C SER A 94 9.37 -16.45 -7.14
N VAL A 95 8.38 -16.76 -6.30
CA VAL A 95 7.69 -18.06 -6.30
C VAL A 95 6.72 -18.16 -7.47
N LEU A 96 5.86 -17.15 -7.67
CA LEU A 96 4.83 -17.14 -8.71
C LEU A 96 5.41 -17.17 -10.13
N PHE A 97 6.57 -16.55 -10.37
CA PHE A 97 7.16 -16.50 -11.72
C PHE A 97 8.27 -17.52 -11.95
N SER A 98 8.58 -18.36 -10.96
CA SER A 98 9.52 -19.48 -11.11
C SER A 98 9.07 -20.47 -12.19
N GLU A 99 10.03 -21.13 -12.82
CA GLU A 99 9.73 -22.21 -13.78
C GLU A 99 9.00 -23.39 -13.11
N GLU A 100 9.36 -23.69 -11.86
CA GLU A 100 8.78 -24.78 -11.08
C GLU A 100 7.28 -24.56 -10.87
N PHE A 101 6.88 -23.35 -10.49
CA PHE A 101 5.47 -23.01 -10.32
C PHE A 101 4.68 -23.09 -11.62
N ARG A 102 5.30 -22.71 -12.75
CA ARG A 102 4.65 -22.77 -14.07
C ARG A 102 4.41 -24.21 -14.54
N LYS A 103 5.35 -25.11 -14.26
CA LYS A 103 5.29 -26.54 -14.65
C LYS A 103 4.41 -27.38 -13.72
N THR A 104 4.16 -26.90 -12.50
CA THR A 104 3.39 -27.63 -11.49
C THR A 104 1.89 -27.71 -11.85
N VAL A 105 1.31 -28.90 -11.69
CA VAL A 105 -0.12 -29.15 -11.90
C VAL A 105 -0.94 -28.59 -10.74
N ASP A 106 -0.58 -28.91 -9.49
CA ASP A 106 -1.24 -28.37 -8.29
C ASP A 106 -0.57 -27.09 -7.79
N LYS A 107 -0.96 -25.97 -8.39
CA LYS A 107 -0.49 -24.63 -7.99
C LYS A 107 -0.92 -24.23 -6.59
N LYS A 108 -2.06 -24.76 -6.10
CA LYS A 108 -2.55 -24.42 -4.76
C LYS A 108 -1.67 -25.05 -3.69
N GLN A 109 -1.38 -26.35 -3.84
CA GLN A 109 -0.48 -27.06 -2.93
C GLN A 109 0.93 -26.48 -3.00
N PHE A 110 1.42 -26.11 -4.19
CA PHE A 110 2.73 -25.48 -4.35
C PHE A 110 2.83 -24.20 -3.51
N LEU A 111 1.89 -23.26 -3.64
CA LEU A 111 1.90 -22.03 -2.83
C LEU A 111 1.80 -22.31 -1.33
N ASN A 112 0.98 -23.29 -0.94
CA ASN A 112 0.83 -23.67 0.46
C ASN A 112 2.15 -24.16 1.07
N ASN A 113 3.00 -24.85 0.30
CA ASN A 113 4.30 -25.32 0.80
C ASN A 113 5.27 -24.16 1.14
N TYR A 114 5.14 -23.00 0.49
CA TYR A 114 5.99 -21.84 0.74
C TYR A 114 5.40 -20.85 1.76
N PHE A 115 4.06 -20.74 1.81
CA PHE A 115 3.38 -19.63 2.49
C PHE A 115 2.39 -20.07 3.57
N ASN A 116 2.40 -21.34 3.99
CA ASN A 116 1.61 -21.75 5.16
C ASN A 116 2.24 -21.18 6.44
N LEU A 117 1.75 -20.00 6.84
CA LEU A 117 2.25 -19.22 7.97
C LEU A 117 1.49 -19.56 9.25
N ASP A 118 2.23 -19.69 10.34
CA ASP A 118 1.65 -19.60 11.68
C ASP A 118 1.44 -18.14 12.10
N PHE A 119 0.72 -17.94 13.20
CA PHE A 119 0.40 -16.59 13.67
C PHE A 119 1.64 -15.83 14.19
N LYS A 120 2.63 -16.53 14.73
CA LYS A 120 3.86 -15.91 15.24
C LYS A 120 4.68 -15.34 14.09
N GLN A 121 4.79 -16.06 12.98
CA GLN A 121 5.41 -15.57 11.75
C GLN A 121 4.67 -14.35 11.21
N ILE A 122 3.33 -14.34 11.28
CA ILE A 122 2.52 -13.18 10.88
C ILE A 122 2.82 -11.97 11.76
N GLU A 123 2.90 -12.14 13.08
CA GLU A 123 3.28 -11.08 14.04
C GLU A 123 4.68 -10.53 13.76
N GLU A 124 5.65 -11.41 13.47
CA GLU A 124 7.01 -11.01 13.10
C GLU A 124 7.03 -10.20 11.79
N ILE A 125 6.27 -10.62 10.78
CA ILE A 125 6.13 -9.87 9.51
C ILE A 125 5.49 -8.51 9.78
N ALA A 126 4.43 -8.45 10.59
CA ALA A 126 3.77 -7.19 10.95
C ALA A 126 4.74 -6.24 11.67
N ALA A 127 5.56 -6.74 12.60
CA ALA A 127 6.57 -5.96 13.30
C ALA A 127 7.69 -5.47 12.37
N GLN A 128 8.17 -6.30 11.45
CA GLN A 128 9.22 -5.92 10.51
C GLN A 128 8.76 -4.92 9.44
N THR A 129 7.46 -4.78 9.25
CA THR A 129 6.83 -3.95 8.21
C THR A 129 6.15 -2.70 8.76
N VAL A 130 6.38 -2.37 10.04
CA VAL A 130 5.96 -1.10 10.67
C VAL A 130 6.46 0.09 9.84
N GLY A 131 5.64 1.14 9.77
CA GLY A 131 5.86 2.32 8.92
C GLY A 131 5.23 2.20 7.53
N GLN A 132 4.67 1.02 7.20
CA GLN A 132 3.90 0.76 6.00
C GLN A 132 4.57 1.31 4.72
N SER A 133 4.03 2.37 4.12
CA SER A 133 4.55 2.96 2.89
C SER A 133 5.97 3.55 2.99
N GLU A 134 6.44 3.83 4.21
CA GLU A 134 7.82 4.28 4.47
C GLU A 134 8.81 3.09 4.60
N ASN A 135 8.29 1.86 4.71
CA ASN A 135 9.08 0.64 4.87
C ASN A 135 9.04 -0.20 3.59
N ILE A 136 10.18 -0.38 2.95
CA ILE A 136 10.24 -1.13 1.68
C ILE A 136 9.79 -2.59 1.81
N LYS A 137 10.03 -3.24 2.96
CA LYS A 137 9.60 -4.62 3.21
C LYS A 137 8.07 -4.73 3.07
N TRP A 138 7.34 -3.75 3.57
CA TRP A 138 5.88 -3.72 3.46
C TRP A 138 5.41 -3.77 2.00
N SER A 139 6.12 -3.09 1.09
CA SER A 139 5.83 -3.14 -0.35
C SER A 139 6.04 -4.56 -0.90
N PHE A 140 7.15 -5.20 -0.58
CA PHE A 140 7.44 -6.59 -0.98
C PHE A 140 6.39 -7.57 -0.46
N TYR A 141 6.02 -7.46 0.82
CA TYR A 141 4.97 -8.29 1.40
C TYR A 141 3.59 -8.03 0.81
N ARG A 142 3.31 -6.85 0.23
CA ARG A 142 2.02 -6.57 -0.43
C ARG A 142 1.96 -7.02 -1.88
N GLN A 143 3.10 -7.08 -2.55
CA GLN A 143 3.16 -7.35 -3.97
C GLN A 143 2.50 -8.71 -4.31
N TYR A 144 1.64 -8.70 -5.33
CA TYR A 144 0.86 -9.87 -5.79
C TYR A 144 -0.06 -10.53 -4.76
N ARG A 145 -0.28 -9.90 -3.60
CA ARG A 145 -1.28 -10.32 -2.60
C ARG A 145 -2.55 -9.49 -2.73
N ILE A 146 -3.69 -10.08 -2.36
CA ILE A 146 -4.94 -9.32 -2.28
C ILE A 146 -4.99 -8.65 -0.90
N THR A 147 -5.02 -7.32 -0.87
CA THR A 147 -5.09 -6.55 0.37
C THR A 147 -6.53 -6.20 0.77
N ALA A 148 -6.77 -5.98 2.07
CA ALA A 148 -8.09 -5.68 2.63
C ALA A 148 -8.82 -4.52 1.93
N SER A 149 -8.08 -3.48 1.54
CA SER A 149 -8.60 -2.34 0.76
C SER A 149 -9.23 -2.71 -0.60
N ASN A 150 -8.95 -3.91 -1.11
CA ASN A 150 -9.50 -4.43 -2.36
C ASN A 150 -10.48 -5.59 -2.17
N PHE A 151 -10.75 -6.04 -0.94
CA PHE A 151 -11.66 -7.17 -0.68
C PHE A 151 -13.06 -6.92 -1.21
N SER A 152 -13.64 -5.74 -0.95
CA SER A 152 -14.96 -5.36 -1.46
C SER A 152 -15.04 -5.47 -3.00
N LYS A 153 -13.99 -5.04 -3.73
CA LYS A 153 -13.95 -5.10 -5.19
C LYS A 153 -13.97 -6.54 -5.68
N VAL A 154 -13.18 -7.41 -5.06
CA VAL A 154 -13.13 -8.85 -5.38
C VAL A 154 -14.48 -9.52 -5.08
N LEU A 155 -15.03 -9.30 -3.88
CA LEU A 155 -16.30 -9.90 -3.46
C LEU A 155 -17.48 -9.45 -4.34
N LYS A 156 -17.55 -8.15 -4.68
CA LYS A 156 -18.55 -7.62 -5.63
C LYS A 156 -18.39 -8.24 -7.02
N SER A 157 -17.16 -8.47 -7.49
CA SER A 157 -16.91 -9.14 -8.77
C SER A 157 -17.26 -10.62 -8.75
N PHE A 158 -16.98 -11.33 -7.65
CA PHE A 158 -17.38 -12.71 -7.44
C PHE A 158 -18.90 -12.85 -7.43
N LYS A 159 -19.61 -12.02 -6.66
CA LYS A 159 -21.09 -12.01 -6.60
C LYS A 159 -21.75 -11.79 -7.96
N ARG A 160 -21.14 -10.97 -8.82
CA ARG A 160 -21.61 -10.69 -10.19
C ARG A 160 -21.11 -11.71 -11.22
N ASN A 161 -20.23 -12.62 -10.82
CA ASN A 161 -19.48 -13.52 -11.69
C ASN A 161 -18.83 -12.78 -12.89
N LYS A 162 -18.23 -11.61 -12.63
CA LYS A 162 -17.61 -10.75 -13.65
C LYS A 162 -16.26 -10.22 -13.18
N TYR A 163 -15.21 -10.59 -13.91
CA TYR A 163 -13.81 -10.28 -13.58
C TYR A 163 -13.17 -9.41 -14.67
N PRO A 164 -13.41 -8.07 -14.66
CA PRO A 164 -12.87 -7.19 -15.69
C PRO A 164 -11.34 -7.05 -15.55
N PRO A 165 -10.59 -6.84 -16.65
CA PRO A 165 -9.14 -6.59 -16.60
C PRO A 165 -8.72 -5.45 -15.65
N SER A 166 -9.58 -4.44 -15.47
CA SER A 166 -9.35 -3.34 -14.55
C SER A 166 -9.26 -3.78 -13.08
N LEU A 167 -9.98 -4.83 -12.68
CA LEU A 167 -9.88 -5.41 -11.34
C LEU A 167 -8.46 -5.91 -11.09
N PHE A 168 -7.94 -6.76 -11.98
CA PHE A 168 -6.61 -7.35 -11.83
C PHE A 168 -5.49 -6.29 -11.85
N LYS A 169 -5.60 -5.30 -12.75
CA LYS A 169 -4.67 -4.16 -12.77
C LYS A 169 -4.74 -3.33 -11.48
N THR A 170 -5.92 -3.21 -10.87
CA THR A 170 -6.07 -2.57 -9.54
C THR A 170 -5.37 -3.39 -8.45
N LEU A 171 -5.50 -4.72 -8.47
CA LEU A 171 -4.86 -5.61 -7.49
C LEU A 171 -3.32 -5.54 -7.54
N ILE A 172 -2.74 -5.28 -8.71
CA ILE A 172 -1.28 -5.09 -8.86
C ILE A 172 -0.84 -3.66 -8.50
N GLY A 173 -1.77 -2.73 -8.31
CA GLY A 173 -1.47 -1.32 -8.04
C GLY A 173 -1.20 -0.48 -9.29
N SER A 174 -1.50 -0.99 -10.51
CA SER A 174 -1.33 -0.24 -11.77
C SER A 174 -2.33 0.91 -11.93
N TYR A 175 -3.44 0.89 -11.18
CA TYR A 175 -4.43 1.98 -11.12
C TYR A 175 -4.48 2.53 -9.69
N ASN A 176 -3.47 3.29 -9.29
CA ASN A 176 -3.62 4.18 -8.15
C ASN A 176 -4.00 5.57 -8.67
N LEU A 177 -5.29 5.74 -8.96
CA LEU A 177 -5.87 6.99 -9.47
C LEU A 177 -6.13 8.03 -8.37
N GLU A 178 -5.73 7.74 -7.12
CA GLU A 178 -5.80 8.75 -6.07
C GLU A 178 -4.91 9.92 -6.45
N SER A 179 -5.51 11.11 -6.54
CA SER A 179 -4.73 12.31 -6.87
C SER A 179 -3.61 12.44 -5.83
N TYR A 180 -2.39 12.74 -6.29
CA TYR A 180 -1.24 12.97 -5.42
C TYR A 180 -1.58 13.87 -4.22
N ARG A 181 -2.45 14.86 -4.43
CA ARG A 181 -2.94 15.77 -3.38
C ARG A 181 -3.76 15.07 -2.29
N SER A 182 -4.65 14.14 -2.64
CA SER A 182 -5.48 13.41 -1.67
C SER A 182 -4.63 12.49 -0.79
N VAL A 183 -3.69 11.75 -1.41
CA VAL A 183 -2.76 10.86 -0.71
C VAL A 183 -1.84 11.65 0.22
N GLN A 184 -1.23 12.72 -0.31
CA GLN A 184 -0.33 13.59 0.45
C GLN A 184 -1.05 14.26 1.62
N TRP A 185 -2.28 14.73 1.40
CA TRP A 185 -3.09 15.31 2.46
C TRP A 185 -3.39 14.29 3.56
N GLY A 186 -3.80 13.07 3.20
CA GLY A 186 -4.02 11.98 4.16
C GLY A 186 -2.78 11.73 5.02
N LYS A 187 -1.62 11.50 4.39
CA LYS A 187 -0.35 11.23 5.10
C LYS A 187 0.05 12.34 6.07
N ASN A 188 -0.10 13.60 5.68
CA ASN A 188 0.28 14.73 6.53
C ASN A 188 -0.64 14.89 7.76
N HIS A 189 -1.91 14.50 7.64
CA HIS A 189 -2.89 14.64 8.71
C HIS A 189 -3.08 13.36 9.53
N GLU A 190 -2.58 12.22 9.05
CA GLU A 190 -2.58 10.92 9.74
C GLU A 190 -2.09 11.05 11.18
N LYS A 191 -0.88 11.58 11.33
CA LYS A 191 -0.23 11.78 12.63
C LYS A 191 -0.97 12.78 13.52
N ILE A 192 -1.61 13.79 12.93
CA ILE A 192 -2.35 14.82 13.67
C ILE A 192 -3.64 14.23 14.24
N ALA A 193 -4.43 13.53 13.44
CA ALA A 193 -5.68 12.95 13.95
C ALA A 193 -5.41 11.80 14.91
N LEU A 194 -4.38 10.99 14.68
CA LEU A 194 -3.98 9.95 15.62
C LEU A 194 -3.69 10.55 16.99
N LYS A 195 -2.85 11.60 17.02
CA LYS A 195 -2.52 12.31 18.26
C LYS A 195 -3.76 12.90 18.94
N GLU A 196 -4.63 13.58 18.18
CA GLU A 196 -5.87 14.15 18.71
C GLU A 196 -6.80 13.06 19.28
N PHE A 197 -6.87 11.91 18.62
CA PHE A 197 -7.64 10.77 19.07
C PHE A 197 -7.06 10.15 20.36
N GLU A 198 -5.75 9.90 20.38
CA GLU A 198 -5.04 9.37 21.56
C GLU A 198 -5.24 10.27 22.78
N GLU A 199 -5.11 11.59 22.61
CA GLU A 199 -5.32 12.58 23.68
C GLU A 199 -6.78 12.62 24.15
N LYS A 200 -7.75 12.61 23.23
CA LYS A 200 -9.19 12.70 23.57
C LYS A 200 -9.71 11.48 24.32
N LEU A 201 -9.27 10.28 23.94
CA LEU A 201 -9.76 9.04 24.54
C LEU A 201 -8.81 8.46 25.59
N ASN A 202 -7.64 9.07 25.79
CA ASN A 202 -6.58 8.56 26.65
C ASN A 202 -6.22 7.10 26.31
N ILE A 203 -6.10 6.83 25.01
CA ILE A 203 -5.74 5.52 24.44
C ILE A 203 -4.40 5.67 23.73
N HIS A 204 -3.54 4.66 23.85
CA HIS A 204 -2.33 4.60 23.03
C HIS A 204 -2.55 3.70 21.81
N VAL A 205 -2.21 4.20 20.63
CA VAL A 205 -2.22 3.46 19.38
C VAL A 205 -0.80 3.05 19.01
N GLN A 206 -0.57 1.75 19.00
CA GLN A 206 0.68 1.16 18.57
C GLN A 206 0.74 1.09 17.03
N PRO A 207 1.81 1.62 16.40
CA PRO A 207 2.05 1.43 14.98
C PRO A 207 2.21 -0.05 14.61
N THR A 208 1.75 -0.41 13.42
CA THR A 208 1.81 -1.77 12.91
C THR A 208 2.16 -1.80 11.42
N GLY A 209 2.51 -2.99 10.92
CA GLY A 209 2.74 -3.25 9.49
C GLY A 209 1.62 -4.06 8.82
N ILE A 210 2.00 -4.94 7.90
CA ILE A 210 1.08 -5.84 7.22
C ILE A 210 0.87 -7.14 8.00
N TRP A 211 -0.40 -7.47 8.22
CA TRP A 211 -0.87 -8.73 8.77
C TRP A 211 -1.31 -9.62 7.62
N LEU A 212 -0.63 -10.75 7.44
CA LEU A 212 -0.97 -11.73 6.41
C LEU A 212 -1.99 -12.74 6.91
N HIS A 213 -2.74 -13.32 5.99
CA HIS A 213 -3.49 -14.54 6.25
C HIS A 213 -2.52 -15.73 6.40
N THR A 214 -2.96 -16.82 7.04
CA THR A 214 -2.16 -18.06 7.20
C THR A 214 -1.77 -18.68 5.86
N SER A 215 -2.53 -18.45 4.79
CA SER A 215 -2.13 -18.87 3.43
C SER A 215 -1.00 -18.03 2.84
N GLY A 216 -0.71 -16.87 3.45
CA GLY A 216 0.22 -15.86 2.94
C GLY A 216 -0.20 -15.21 1.62
N LEU A 217 -1.44 -15.36 1.15
CA LEU A 217 -1.91 -14.82 -0.15
C LEU A 217 -2.80 -13.56 0.00
N LEU A 218 -3.37 -13.38 1.18
CA LEU A 218 -4.19 -12.23 1.54
C LEU A 218 -3.47 -11.43 2.64
N GLY A 219 -3.79 -10.15 2.77
CA GLY A 219 -3.26 -9.36 3.88
C GLY A 219 -4.03 -8.09 4.17
N ALA A 220 -3.76 -7.48 5.32
CA ALA A 220 -4.34 -6.23 5.77
C ALA A 220 -3.26 -5.35 6.42
N SER A 221 -3.37 -4.04 6.26
CA SER A 221 -2.51 -3.07 6.95
C SER A 221 -3.43 -2.08 7.64
N PRO A 222 -3.81 -2.33 8.91
CA PRO A 222 -4.51 -1.32 9.71
C PRO A 222 -3.56 -0.18 10.06
N ASP A 223 -4.11 1.00 10.30
CA ASP A 223 -3.33 2.21 10.62
C ASP A 223 -2.70 2.14 12.02
N GLY A 224 -3.24 1.30 12.90
CA GLY A 224 -2.65 0.98 14.19
C GLY A 224 -3.38 -0.13 14.93
N LEU A 225 -2.89 -0.46 16.13
CA LEU A 225 -3.53 -1.35 17.09
C LEU A 225 -3.66 -0.64 18.42
N ALA A 226 -4.74 -0.88 19.15
CA ALA A 226 -4.94 -0.34 20.50
C ALA A 226 -5.49 -1.42 21.42
N VAL A 227 -5.10 -1.37 22.70
CA VAL A 227 -5.66 -2.22 23.75
C VAL A 227 -6.59 -1.38 24.62
N ILE A 228 -7.88 -1.69 24.58
CA ILE A 228 -8.92 -0.98 25.34
C ILE A 228 -9.56 -1.99 26.28
N ASN A 229 -9.50 -1.75 27.58
CA ASN A 229 -10.02 -2.65 28.62
C ASN A 229 -9.53 -4.11 28.47
N GLY A 230 -8.24 -4.28 28.15
CA GLY A 230 -7.61 -5.59 27.97
C GLY A 230 -7.97 -6.32 26.67
N LYS A 231 -8.70 -5.68 25.75
CA LYS A 231 -9.05 -6.24 24.44
C LYS A 231 -8.34 -5.47 23.32
N GLN A 232 -7.83 -6.20 22.32
CA GLN A 232 -7.16 -5.60 21.16
C GLN A 232 -8.19 -5.17 20.10
N TYR A 233 -8.03 -3.94 19.62
CA TYR A 233 -8.76 -3.37 18.49
C TYR A 233 -7.77 -2.94 17.40
N CYS A 234 -8.11 -3.13 16.14
CA CYS A 234 -7.41 -2.47 15.06
C CYS A 234 -7.94 -1.05 14.87
N ILE A 235 -7.12 -0.16 14.33
CA ILE A 235 -7.46 1.23 14.05
C ILE A 235 -7.47 1.44 12.54
N GLU A 236 -8.51 2.09 12.05
CA GLU A 236 -8.62 2.56 10.66
C GLU A 236 -8.95 4.05 10.69
N ILE A 237 -8.18 4.85 9.97
CA ILE A 237 -8.31 6.31 9.93
C ILE A 237 -8.68 6.73 8.52
N LYS A 238 -9.70 7.58 8.42
CA LYS A 238 -10.16 8.13 7.15
C LYS A 238 -10.22 9.64 7.15
N TYR A 239 -9.67 10.17 6.07
CA TYR A 239 -9.67 11.57 5.73
C TYR A 239 -10.50 11.77 4.46
N PRO A 240 -11.79 12.15 4.57
CA PRO A 240 -12.54 12.54 3.39
C PRO A 240 -11.99 13.84 2.83
N PHE A 241 -11.16 13.75 1.79
CA PHE A 241 -10.63 14.95 1.13
C PHE A 241 -11.75 15.88 0.62
N LYS A 242 -12.88 15.30 0.18
CA LYS A 242 -14.10 16.04 -0.21
C LYS A 242 -14.66 16.90 0.94
N PHE A 243 -14.65 16.37 2.17
CA PHE A 243 -15.27 16.99 3.35
C PHE A 243 -14.25 17.63 4.31
N ARG A 244 -13.00 17.78 3.87
CA ARG A 244 -11.86 18.19 4.72
C ARG A 244 -12.09 19.47 5.55
N ASN A 245 -12.94 20.39 5.08
CA ASN A 245 -13.23 21.67 5.72
C ASN A 245 -14.67 21.79 6.25
N GLN A 246 -15.40 20.68 6.33
CA GLN A 246 -16.79 20.62 6.75
C GLN A 246 -16.93 19.84 8.07
N VAL A 247 -18.05 20.07 8.77
CA VAL A 247 -18.44 19.32 9.96
C VAL A 247 -19.02 17.98 9.54
N LEU A 248 -18.48 16.88 10.07
CA LEU A 248 -18.82 15.51 9.65
C LEU A 248 -20.31 15.20 9.77
N GLU A 249 -20.97 15.67 10.83
CA GLU A 249 -22.40 15.46 11.04
C GLU A 249 -23.24 15.95 9.85
N GLN A 250 -22.96 17.16 9.35
CA GLN A 250 -23.66 17.73 8.19
C GLN A 250 -23.38 16.91 6.93
N CYS A 251 -22.12 16.53 6.70
CA CYS A 251 -21.74 15.74 5.54
C CYS A 251 -22.43 14.37 5.50
N ILE A 252 -22.53 13.71 6.66
CA ILE A 252 -23.14 12.37 6.78
C ILE A 252 -24.66 12.44 6.54
N ILE A 253 -25.31 13.52 6.99
CA ILE A 253 -26.74 13.74 6.74
C ILE A 253 -27.00 13.98 5.24
N GLU A 254 -26.14 14.78 4.57
CA GLU A 254 -26.28 15.11 3.14
C GLU A 254 -25.87 13.96 2.20
N HIS A 255 -24.99 13.05 2.65
CA HIS A 255 -24.41 11.98 1.84
C HIS A 255 -24.59 10.60 2.49
N THR A 256 -25.72 9.97 2.23
CA THR A 256 -26.07 8.63 2.77
C THR A 256 -25.25 7.49 2.19
N ASP A 257 -24.54 7.73 1.08
CA ASP A 257 -23.61 6.80 0.43
C ASP A 257 -22.20 6.84 1.05
N TYR A 258 -21.97 7.68 2.05
CA TYR A 258 -20.68 7.80 2.71
C TYR A 258 -20.34 6.61 3.63
N ILE A 259 -19.11 6.56 4.14
CA ILE A 259 -18.62 5.48 5.01
C ILE A 259 -19.41 5.37 6.32
N LEU A 260 -19.93 6.49 6.83
CA LEU A 260 -20.78 6.54 8.02
C LEU A 260 -22.22 6.84 7.64
N LYS A 261 -23.15 6.25 8.39
CA LYS A 261 -24.57 6.60 8.42
C LYS A 261 -24.91 7.13 9.82
N LEU A 262 -25.81 8.11 9.90
CA LEU A 262 -26.36 8.56 11.17
C LEU A 262 -27.68 7.83 11.40
N ASN A 263 -27.78 7.08 12.49
CA ASN A 263 -29.04 6.50 12.91
C ASN A 263 -29.86 7.60 13.58
N SER A 264 -30.84 8.14 12.85
CA SER A 264 -31.66 9.29 13.27
C SER A 264 -32.42 9.07 14.57
N ASN A 265 -32.68 7.81 14.95
CA ASN A 265 -33.42 7.48 16.17
C ASN A 265 -32.54 7.58 17.42
N GLU A 266 -31.25 7.26 17.29
CA GLU A 266 -30.32 7.15 18.43
C GLU A 266 -29.23 8.24 18.42
N LYS A 267 -29.12 9.01 17.34
CA LYS A 267 -28.01 9.95 17.07
C LYS A 267 -26.63 9.27 17.14
N ILE A 268 -26.57 7.98 16.80
CA ILE A 268 -25.35 7.19 16.79
C ILE A 268 -24.84 7.08 15.34
N TYR A 269 -23.52 7.21 15.17
CA TYR A 269 -22.85 6.94 13.90
C TYR A 269 -22.60 5.45 13.73
N GLU A 270 -22.97 4.92 12.58
CA GLU A 270 -22.80 3.51 12.22
C GLU A 270 -22.01 3.39 10.92
N LEU A 271 -21.27 2.30 10.78
CA LEU A 271 -20.57 1.98 9.54
C LEU A 271 -21.59 1.61 8.45
N ASN A 272 -21.47 2.21 7.28
CA ASN A 272 -22.25 1.83 6.12
C ASN A 272 -21.79 0.46 5.59
N THR A 273 -22.57 -0.59 5.85
CA THR A 273 -22.29 -1.97 5.43
C THR A 273 -22.24 -2.17 3.91
N ASP A 274 -22.89 -1.29 3.14
CA ASP A 274 -22.87 -1.32 1.66
C ASP A 274 -21.60 -0.71 1.07
N HIS A 275 -20.89 0.07 1.89
CA HIS A 275 -19.67 0.77 1.50
C HIS A 275 -18.48 -0.19 1.40
N GLU A 276 -17.52 0.12 0.52
CA GLU A 276 -16.36 -0.76 0.30
C GLU A 276 -15.46 -0.95 1.53
N TYR A 277 -15.48 0.02 2.45
CA TYR A 277 -14.73 0.00 3.69
C TYR A 277 -15.24 -1.05 4.67
N PHE A 278 -16.49 -1.51 4.56
CA PHE A 278 -17.00 -2.58 5.43
C PHE A 278 -16.15 -3.84 5.30
N SER A 279 -15.90 -4.30 4.07
CA SER A 279 -15.06 -5.49 3.85
C SER A 279 -13.58 -5.24 4.15
N GLN A 280 -13.11 -3.99 4.04
CA GLN A 280 -11.74 -3.66 4.44
C GLN A 280 -11.56 -3.80 5.96
N ILE A 281 -12.46 -3.19 6.74
CA ILE A 281 -12.40 -3.19 8.20
C ILE A 281 -12.58 -4.61 8.74
N GLN A 282 -13.58 -5.35 8.25
CA GLN A 282 -13.77 -6.75 8.66
C GLN A 282 -12.56 -7.62 8.30
N GLY A 283 -11.90 -7.35 7.17
CA GLY A 283 -10.62 -7.96 6.82
C GLY A 283 -9.51 -7.64 7.81
N GLN A 284 -9.37 -6.38 8.23
CA GLN A 284 -8.37 -5.97 9.23
C GLN A 284 -8.62 -6.63 10.59
N ILE A 285 -9.88 -6.65 11.05
CA ILE A 285 -10.29 -7.31 12.29
C ILE A 285 -9.91 -8.79 12.25
N PHE A 286 -10.26 -9.48 11.15
CA PHE A 286 -9.94 -10.90 10.96
C PHE A 286 -8.44 -11.18 10.98
N MET A 287 -7.65 -10.45 10.19
CA MET A 287 -6.21 -10.70 10.05
C MET A 287 -5.42 -10.41 11.33
N THR A 288 -5.85 -9.40 12.10
CA THR A 288 -5.19 -9.02 13.36
C THR A 288 -5.67 -9.81 14.57
N LYS A 289 -6.70 -10.67 14.42
CA LYS A 289 -7.43 -11.31 15.52
C LYS A 289 -7.94 -10.31 16.57
N SER A 290 -8.24 -9.09 16.14
CA SER A 290 -8.83 -8.07 17.01
C SER A 290 -10.30 -8.40 17.29
N VAL A 291 -10.82 -7.94 18.44
CA VAL A 291 -12.26 -8.12 18.74
C VAL A 291 -13.14 -7.16 17.94
N GLY A 292 -12.55 -6.11 17.40
CA GLY A 292 -13.21 -5.09 16.60
C GLY A 292 -12.21 -4.09 16.04
N CYS A 293 -12.74 -3.04 15.41
CA CYS A 293 -11.99 -1.93 14.86
C CYS A 293 -12.52 -0.61 15.44
N ILE A 294 -11.65 0.33 15.73
CA ILE A 294 -12.04 1.73 15.92
C ILE A 294 -11.85 2.44 14.59
N LEU A 295 -12.94 2.85 13.96
CA LEU A 295 -12.90 3.69 12.77
C LEU A 295 -12.91 5.15 13.19
N ILE A 296 -11.87 5.87 12.80
CA ILE A 296 -11.72 7.30 13.03
C ILE A 296 -11.93 8.02 11.71
N VAL A 297 -12.96 8.85 11.63
CA VAL A 297 -13.15 9.77 10.51
C VAL A 297 -12.82 11.17 10.99
N TRP A 298 -11.84 11.80 10.34
CA TRP A 298 -11.31 13.09 10.78
C TRP A 298 -11.37 14.14 9.66
N THR A 299 -11.82 15.34 10.03
CA THR A 299 -11.74 16.57 9.21
C THR A 299 -11.09 17.68 10.04
N THR A 300 -10.72 18.79 9.39
CA THR A 300 -10.17 19.95 10.11
C THR A 300 -11.18 20.62 11.07
N LYS A 301 -12.44 20.19 11.07
CA LYS A 301 -13.53 20.77 11.88
C LYS A 301 -14.09 19.82 12.92
N SER A 302 -13.94 18.51 12.74
CA SER A 302 -14.58 17.50 13.60
C SER A 302 -13.91 16.15 13.46
N MET A 303 -14.00 15.35 14.51
CA MET A 303 -13.56 13.96 14.54
C MET A 303 -14.71 13.10 15.05
N VAL A 304 -14.98 11.99 14.36
CA VAL A 304 -15.91 10.95 14.78
C VAL A 304 -15.12 9.65 14.92
N ALA A 305 -15.22 9.00 16.08
CA ALA A 305 -14.66 7.68 16.30
C ALA A 305 -15.78 6.72 16.68
N ILE A 306 -15.88 5.59 15.97
CA ILE A 306 -16.87 4.55 16.26
C ILE A 306 -16.19 3.20 16.43
N GLN A 307 -16.72 2.40 17.35
CA GLN A 307 -16.33 1.02 17.50
C GLN A 307 -17.16 0.15 16.56
N ILE A 308 -16.48 -0.71 15.80
CA ILE A 308 -17.07 -1.66 14.86
C ILE A 308 -16.70 -3.06 15.33
N GLU A 309 -17.69 -3.90 15.54
CA GLU A 309 -17.48 -5.27 16.01
C GLU A 309 -17.12 -6.21 14.86
N ALA A 310 -16.46 -7.32 15.21
CA ALA A 310 -16.25 -8.41 14.29
C ALA A 310 -17.61 -8.99 13.83
N ASN A 311 -17.78 -9.15 12.52
CA ASN A 311 -18.95 -9.79 11.94
C ASN A 311 -18.60 -11.24 11.59
N ASP A 312 -19.21 -12.20 12.29
CA ASP A 312 -18.92 -13.62 12.11
C ASP A 312 -19.31 -14.13 10.71
N ASP A 313 -20.43 -13.66 10.15
CA ASP A 313 -20.88 -14.04 8.81
C ASP A 313 -19.90 -13.58 7.73
N TRP A 314 -19.20 -12.45 7.96
CA TRP A 314 -18.21 -11.92 7.03
C TRP A 314 -17.00 -12.84 6.88
N LYS A 315 -16.65 -13.65 7.90
CA LYS A 315 -15.47 -14.53 7.88
C LYS A 315 -15.49 -15.52 6.71
N ASN A 316 -16.68 -15.97 6.29
CA ASN A 316 -16.86 -16.86 5.14
C ASN A 316 -16.34 -16.26 3.82
N ASN A 317 -16.16 -14.94 3.74
CA ASN A 317 -15.59 -14.28 2.57
C ASN A 317 -14.10 -14.58 2.37
N ILE A 318 -13.38 -15.03 3.41
CA ILE A 318 -11.95 -15.39 3.29
C ILE A 318 -11.76 -16.53 2.30
N ASP A 319 -12.59 -17.57 2.38
CA ASP A 319 -12.53 -18.69 1.43
C ASP A 319 -12.84 -18.25 0.01
N ILE A 320 -13.81 -17.33 -0.18
CA ILE A 320 -14.13 -16.75 -1.49
C ILE A 320 -12.93 -15.98 -2.05
N LEU A 321 -12.24 -15.20 -1.20
CA LEU A 321 -11.05 -14.44 -1.60
C LEU A 321 -9.90 -15.37 -1.99
N LEU A 322 -9.67 -16.46 -1.26
CA LEU A 322 -8.67 -17.48 -1.58
C LEU A 322 -9.02 -18.22 -2.87
N ASP A 323 -10.28 -18.61 -3.05
CA ASP A 323 -10.75 -19.26 -4.27
C ASP A 323 -10.58 -18.34 -5.48
N PHE A 324 -10.92 -17.06 -5.35
CA PHE A 324 -10.65 -16.07 -6.38
C PHE A 324 -9.15 -15.95 -6.67
N TYR A 325 -8.31 -15.93 -5.64
CA TYR A 325 -6.86 -15.86 -5.78
C TYR A 325 -6.34 -17.00 -6.67
N HIS A 326 -6.70 -18.25 -6.34
CA HIS A 326 -6.23 -19.41 -7.07
C HIS A 326 -6.88 -19.59 -8.46
N LYS A 327 -8.19 -19.37 -8.57
CA LYS A 327 -8.96 -19.67 -9.80
C LYS A 327 -8.96 -18.54 -10.82
N GLN A 328 -8.76 -17.29 -10.39
CA GLN A 328 -8.86 -16.12 -11.27
C GLN A 328 -7.57 -15.31 -11.28
N TYR A 329 -7.01 -15.00 -10.11
CA TYR A 329 -5.88 -14.06 -10.03
C TYR A 329 -4.56 -14.69 -10.49
N VAL A 330 -4.20 -15.88 -9.99
CA VAL A 330 -2.99 -16.60 -10.40
C VAL A 330 -3.00 -16.88 -11.91
N PRO A 331 -4.08 -17.41 -12.52
CA PRO A 331 -4.13 -17.59 -13.98
C PRO A 331 -3.98 -16.28 -14.74
N TRP A 332 -4.47 -15.16 -14.22
CA TRP A 332 -4.29 -13.85 -14.85
C TRP A 332 -2.84 -13.35 -14.77
N LEU A 333 -2.15 -13.58 -13.64
CA LEU A 333 -0.76 -13.17 -13.45
C LEU A 333 0.22 -13.94 -14.34
N LEU A 334 -0.11 -15.18 -14.68
CA LEU A 334 0.75 -16.06 -15.49
C LEU A 334 0.49 -15.95 -17.01
N LYS A 335 -0.46 -15.12 -17.43
CA LYS A 335 -0.67 -14.80 -18.86
C LYS A 335 0.42 -13.85 -19.33
#